data_AF-R7YLV1-F1
#
_entry.id   AF-R7YLV1-F1
#
_cell.length_a   1.000
_cell.length_b   1.000
_cell.length_c   1.000
_cell.angle_alpha   90.00
_cell.angle_beta   90.00
_cell.angle_gamma   90.00
#
_symmetry.space_group_name_H-M   'P 1'
#
loop_
_entity.id
_entity.type
_entity.pdbx_description
1 polymer ?
#
loop_
_entity_poly.entity_id
_entity_poly.type
_entity_poly.pdbx_seq_one_letter_code
_entity_poly.pdbx_strand_id
1 'polypeptide(L)'
;MVGLGNMSIAHLHYNMDEDLVEAFTRLDVQASSYVARRAPAITRQPVFDSSSVFVEVNNAEEHLYQELNCVWSFLRNTAEDYRYREANLIPLDVLAQAQSIQSRLRQWETAFMPFWAVYQSETSEGAHQAKLLRIYHDTATVLMADALHPVEVVFDAFDDTFRRIVLLSEELLRKKFAGSSANTFSIEMGIVYPLYLTAVKCRIVDLRAKAIQLLLSVPQPEGIWDGRVMAKIAEQVKQIEEEGLHATFLNVHRVPEFRRVHAIGIDIDAKARTAEFSCKLRPNGPDGEWEERKHFVRW
;
A
#
# COMPACT_ATOMS: atom_id res chain seq x y z
N MET A 1 -29.50 -45.08 18.23
CA MET A 1 -30.20 -44.20 17.27
C MET A 1 -29.73 -42.79 17.55
N VAL A 2 -29.04 -42.22 16.57
CA VAL A 2 -28.12 -41.08 16.67
C VAL A 2 -28.87 -39.78 16.97
N GLY A 3 -28.46 -39.06 18.02
CA GLY A 3 -28.88 -37.70 18.30
C GLY A 3 -27.94 -36.72 17.59
N LEU A 4 -28.32 -36.29 16.39
CA LEU A 4 -27.72 -35.18 15.66
C LEU A 4 -28.82 -34.15 15.42
N GLY A 5 -28.55 -32.89 15.78
CA GLY A 5 -29.41 -31.76 15.44
C GLY A 5 -29.69 -30.88 16.63
N ASN A 6 -28.75 -29.99 16.94
CA ASN A 6 -29.02 -28.66 17.52
C ASN A 6 -27.75 -27.78 17.69
N MET A 7 -26.58 -28.20 17.20
CA MET A 7 -25.49 -27.28 16.84
C MET A 7 -25.62 -26.90 15.36
N SER A 8 -26.49 -25.98 14.97
CA SER A 8 -26.54 -25.63 13.54
C SER A 8 -27.17 -24.29 13.12
N ILE A 9 -27.59 -23.37 13.99
CA ILE A 9 -28.20 -22.11 13.48
C ILE A 9 -27.63 -20.87 14.17
N ALA A 10 -27.48 -20.87 15.50
CA ALA A 10 -26.91 -19.71 16.22
C ALA A 10 -25.41 -19.50 15.94
N HIS A 11 -24.62 -20.58 15.86
CA HIS A 11 -23.21 -20.51 15.44
C HIS A 11 -23.06 -20.09 13.97
N LEU A 12 -23.97 -20.50 13.09
CA LEU A 12 -23.94 -20.08 11.68
C LEU A 12 -24.30 -18.60 11.51
N HIS A 13 -25.29 -18.09 12.26
CA HIS A 13 -25.64 -16.66 12.24
C HIS A 13 -24.54 -15.76 12.81
N TYR A 14 -23.93 -16.17 13.93
CA TYR A 14 -22.82 -15.41 14.53
C TYR A 14 -21.58 -15.38 13.64
N ASN A 15 -21.21 -16.53 13.05
CA ASN A 15 -20.08 -16.61 12.13
C ASN A 15 -20.33 -15.85 10.83
N MET A 16 -21.55 -15.89 10.27
CA MET A 16 -21.88 -15.08 9.08
C MET A 16 -21.77 -13.57 9.36
N ASP A 17 -22.21 -13.10 10.53
CA ASP A 17 -22.09 -11.68 10.88
C ASP A 17 -20.62 -11.27 11.06
N GLU A 18 -19.77 -12.13 11.61
CA GLU A 18 -18.33 -11.88 11.76
C GLU A 18 -17.59 -11.92 10.42
N ASP A 19 -17.86 -12.93 9.58
CA ASP A 19 -17.32 -13.06 8.22
C ASP A 19 -17.72 -11.86 7.36
N LEU A 20 -18.96 -11.36 7.50
CA LEU A 20 -19.43 -10.16 6.81
C LEU A 20 -18.70 -8.91 7.31
N VAL A 21 -18.53 -8.76 8.63
CA VAL A 21 -17.77 -7.64 9.21
C VAL A 21 -16.33 -7.66 8.73
N GLU A 22 -15.69 -8.83 8.66
CA GLU A 22 -14.34 -8.97 8.13
C GLU A 22 -14.27 -8.58 6.65
N ALA A 23 -15.19 -9.09 5.83
CA ALA A 23 -15.28 -8.76 4.41
C ALA A 23 -15.47 -7.24 4.19
N PHE A 24 -16.35 -6.59 4.96
CA PHE A 24 -16.54 -5.13 4.88
C PHE A 24 -15.33 -4.36 5.38
N THR A 25 -14.64 -4.85 6.41
CA THR A 25 -13.40 -4.25 6.92
C THR A 25 -12.29 -4.30 5.86
N ARG A 26 -12.13 -5.43 5.16
CA ARG A 26 -11.20 -5.57 4.03
C ARG A 26 -11.55 -4.62 2.88
N LEU A 27 -12.84 -4.51 2.53
CA LEU A 27 -13.31 -3.57 1.50
C LEU A 27 -13.07 -2.10 1.89
N ASP A 28 -13.19 -1.75 3.16
CA ASP A 28 -13.01 -0.38 3.65
C ASP A 28 -11.54 0.05 3.59
N VAL A 29 -10.59 -0.88 3.85
CA VAL A 29 -9.15 -0.69 3.57
C VAL A 29 -8.92 -0.37 2.10
N GLN A 30 -9.50 -1.16 1.20
CA GLN A 30 -9.37 -0.95 -0.24
C GLN A 30 -9.93 0.41 -0.66
N ALA A 31 -11.12 0.77 -0.17
CA ALA A 31 -11.72 2.07 -0.45
C ALA A 31 -10.84 3.23 0.06
N SER A 32 -10.25 3.10 1.24
CA SER A 32 -9.40 4.12 1.88
C SER A 32 -8.06 4.33 1.18
N SER A 33 -7.56 3.30 0.49
CA SER A 33 -6.34 3.39 -0.29
C SER A 33 -6.49 4.26 -1.54
N TYR A 34 -7.69 4.30 -2.16
CA TYR A 34 -7.95 4.95 -3.45
C TYR A 34 -8.71 6.28 -3.33
N VAL A 35 -9.76 6.33 -2.53
CA VAL A 35 -10.59 7.53 -2.39
C VAL A 35 -9.86 8.48 -1.45
N ALA A 36 -9.25 9.52 -2.01
CA ALA A 36 -8.32 10.44 -1.36
C ALA A 36 -8.84 11.19 -0.10
N ARG A 37 -10.04 10.86 0.41
CA ARG A 37 -10.63 11.46 1.62
C ARG A 37 -11.50 10.53 2.46
N ARG A 38 -11.57 9.22 2.15
CA ARG A 38 -12.34 8.28 2.98
C ARG A 38 -11.39 7.57 3.93
N ALA A 39 -11.59 7.77 5.22
CA ALA A 39 -10.99 6.91 6.23
C ALA A 39 -11.83 5.64 6.42
N PRO A 40 -11.24 4.54 6.89
CA PRO A 40 -11.99 3.37 7.29
C PRO A 40 -12.99 3.75 8.39
N ALA A 41 -14.27 3.48 8.15
CA ALA A 41 -15.36 3.63 9.11
C ALA A 41 -15.37 2.48 10.13
N ILE A 42 -14.86 1.31 9.75
CA ILE A 42 -14.79 0.13 10.62
C ILE A 42 -13.35 -0.05 11.08
N THR A 43 -12.99 0.55 12.22
CA THR A 43 -11.68 0.32 12.86
C THR A 43 -11.86 -0.49 14.13
N ARG A 44 -11.36 -1.73 14.15
CA ARG A 44 -11.16 -2.51 15.39
C ARG A 44 -9.69 -2.38 15.79
N GLN A 45 -9.42 -2.13 17.07
CA GLN A 45 -8.03 -2.17 17.53
C GLN A 45 -7.55 -3.63 17.54
N PRO A 46 -6.39 -3.92 16.94
CA PRO A 46 -5.82 -5.25 16.97
C PRO A 46 -5.46 -5.62 18.41
N VAL A 47 -5.97 -6.75 18.87
CA VAL A 47 -5.60 -7.35 20.17
C VAL A 47 -4.61 -8.46 19.86
N PHE A 48 -3.32 -8.11 19.76
CA PHE A 48 -2.27 -9.09 19.50
C PHE A 48 -1.48 -9.38 20.79
N ASP A 49 -1.43 -10.66 21.17
CA ASP A 49 -0.47 -11.12 22.18
C ASP A 49 0.90 -11.30 21.53
N SER A 50 1.80 -10.38 21.85
CA SER A 50 3.18 -10.29 21.38
C SER A 50 4.06 -11.54 21.57
N SER A 51 3.58 -12.54 22.33
CA SER A 51 4.31 -13.77 22.62
C SER A 51 4.08 -14.92 21.61
N SER A 52 3.17 -14.76 20.65
CA SER A 52 2.74 -15.84 19.74
C SER A 52 3.37 -15.74 18.34
N VAL A 53 3.86 -16.88 17.82
CA VAL A 53 4.25 -17.05 16.40
C VAL A 53 3.00 -17.43 15.60
N PHE A 54 2.86 -16.93 14.37
CA PHE A 54 1.74 -17.32 13.53
C PHE A 54 1.83 -18.81 13.17
N VAL A 55 0.82 -19.57 13.58
CA VAL A 55 0.71 -21.02 13.30
C VAL A 55 0.16 -21.28 11.89
N GLU A 56 -0.70 -20.38 11.39
CA GLU A 56 -1.36 -20.49 10.08
C GLU A 56 -1.29 -19.15 9.32
N VAL A 57 -1.26 -19.20 7.97
CA VAL A 57 -1.19 -18.00 7.11
C VAL A 57 -2.38 -17.07 7.35
N ASN A 58 -3.57 -17.65 7.50
CA ASN A 58 -4.82 -16.91 7.64
C ASN A 58 -4.79 -16.01 8.89
N ASN A 59 -4.21 -16.49 9.99
CA ASN A 59 -4.04 -15.70 11.20
C ASN A 59 -3.11 -14.51 10.96
N ALA A 60 -2.01 -14.72 10.22
CA ALA A 60 -1.09 -13.63 9.87
C ALA A 60 -1.77 -12.59 8.96
N GLU A 61 -2.57 -13.06 8.00
CA GLU A 61 -3.35 -12.21 7.10
C GLU A 61 -4.37 -11.36 7.84
N GLU A 62 -5.20 -11.96 8.68
CA GLU A 62 -6.23 -11.27 9.45
C GLU A 62 -5.61 -10.15 10.31
N HIS A 63 -4.54 -10.48 11.05
CA HIS A 63 -3.83 -9.49 11.87
C HIS A 63 -3.19 -8.38 11.03
N LEU A 64 -2.64 -8.71 9.86
CA LEU A 64 -2.09 -7.69 8.97
C LEU A 64 -3.19 -6.75 8.46
N TYR A 65 -4.38 -7.25 8.11
CA TYR A 65 -5.51 -6.40 7.72
C TYR A 65 -5.94 -5.47 8.85
N GLN A 66 -5.96 -5.93 10.10
CA GLN A 66 -6.28 -5.08 11.25
C GLN A 66 -5.23 -3.96 11.41
N GLU A 67 -3.95 -4.25 11.22
CA GLU A 67 -2.90 -3.23 11.23
C GLU A 67 -3.01 -2.28 10.03
N LEU A 68 -3.30 -2.78 8.82
CA LEU A 68 -3.55 -1.95 7.64
C LEU A 68 -4.73 -0.99 7.89
N ASN A 69 -5.80 -1.42 8.53
CA ASN A 69 -6.90 -0.54 8.94
C ASN A 69 -6.42 0.57 9.87
N CYS A 70 -5.59 0.24 10.86
CA CYS A 70 -5.02 1.24 11.76
C CYS A 70 -4.13 2.24 11.02
N VAL A 71 -3.29 1.76 10.09
CA VAL A 71 -2.43 2.59 9.25
C VAL A 71 -3.27 3.56 8.42
N TRP A 72 -4.27 3.06 7.69
CA TRP A 72 -5.12 3.90 6.85
C TRP A 72 -5.98 4.88 7.66
N SER A 73 -6.54 4.44 8.79
CA SER A 73 -7.29 5.31 9.69
C SER A 73 -6.41 6.44 10.22
N PHE A 74 -5.19 6.14 10.66
CA PHE A 74 -4.25 7.14 11.11
C PHE A 74 -3.87 8.11 9.99
N LEU A 75 -3.52 7.60 8.81
CA LEU A 75 -3.10 8.42 7.67
C LEU A 75 -4.20 9.42 7.25
N ARG A 76 -5.46 8.98 7.21
CA ARG A 76 -6.60 9.77 6.72
C ARG A 76 -7.24 10.67 7.76
N ASN A 77 -7.32 10.24 9.02
CA ASN A 77 -8.01 11.00 10.07
C ASN A 77 -7.08 11.88 10.91
N THR A 78 -5.77 11.67 10.83
CA THR A 78 -4.83 12.31 11.76
C THR A 78 -3.60 12.83 11.04
N ALA A 79 -2.89 11.96 10.31
CA ALA A 79 -1.57 12.30 9.78
C ALA A 79 -1.63 13.39 8.69
N GLU A 80 -2.69 13.45 7.89
CA GLU A 80 -2.85 14.45 6.82
C GLU A 80 -2.70 15.90 7.31
N ASP A 81 -3.18 16.19 8.54
CA ASP A 81 -3.08 17.53 9.12
C ASP A 81 -1.65 17.93 9.51
N TYR A 82 -0.78 16.94 9.76
CA TYR A 82 0.59 17.14 10.28
C TYR A 82 1.69 16.76 9.29
N ARG A 83 1.35 16.02 8.23
CA ARG A 83 2.28 15.68 7.16
C ARG A 83 2.86 16.95 6.55
N TYR A 84 4.17 16.95 6.26
CA TYR A 84 4.90 18.11 5.77
C TYR A 84 5.05 19.28 6.77
N ARG A 85 4.72 19.09 8.05
CA ARG A 85 5.04 20.04 9.11
C ARG A 85 6.37 19.72 9.79
N GLU A 86 6.93 20.71 10.46
CA GLU A 86 8.07 20.52 11.35
C GLU A 86 7.70 19.62 12.54
N ALA A 87 8.65 18.79 12.99
CA ALA A 87 8.40 17.77 14.02
C ALA A 87 7.99 18.36 15.39
N ASN A 88 8.44 19.57 15.72
CA ASN A 88 8.08 20.31 16.93
C ASN A 88 6.60 20.77 16.95
N LEU A 89 5.93 20.82 15.80
CA LEU A 89 4.53 21.22 15.67
C LEU A 89 3.56 20.03 15.77
N ILE A 90 4.07 18.81 15.90
CA ILE A 90 3.27 17.60 15.97
C ILE A 90 2.94 17.29 17.44
N PRO A 91 1.65 17.16 17.81
CA PRO A 91 1.26 16.80 19.17
C PRO A 91 1.85 15.46 19.63
N LEU A 92 2.17 15.37 20.94
CA LEU A 92 2.81 14.18 21.52
C LEU A 92 1.93 12.91 21.42
N ASP A 93 0.61 13.06 21.51
CA ASP A 93 -0.35 11.97 21.36
C ASP A 93 -0.38 11.43 19.93
N VAL A 94 -0.27 12.31 18.92
CA VAL A 94 -0.16 11.93 17.50
C VAL A 94 1.15 11.17 17.25
N LEU A 95 2.26 11.65 17.80
CA LEU A 95 3.56 10.95 17.73
C LEU A 95 3.50 9.57 18.42
N ALA A 96 2.88 9.50 19.60
CA ALA A 96 2.71 8.24 20.33
C ALA A 96 1.84 7.24 19.56
N GLN A 97 0.78 7.71 18.89
CA GLN A 97 -0.08 6.88 18.05
C GLN A 97 0.70 6.30 16.85
N ALA A 98 1.47 7.13 16.14
CA ALA A 98 2.32 6.68 15.04
C ALA A 98 3.35 5.64 15.50
N GLN A 99 4.03 5.89 16.62
CA GLN A 99 5.01 4.97 17.21
C GLN A 99 4.36 3.64 17.64
N SER A 100 3.14 3.67 18.16
CA SER A 100 2.38 2.48 18.53
C SER A 100 2.08 1.62 17.30
N ILE A 101 1.58 2.20 16.20
CA ILE A 101 1.32 1.49 14.94
C ILE A 101 2.62 0.89 14.38
N GLN A 102 3.69 1.69 14.30
CA GLN A 102 5.00 1.21 13.83
C GLN A 102 5.55 0.06 14.69
N SER A 103 5.31 0.09 16.00
CA SER A 103 5.75 -0.99 16.90
C SER A 103 4.98 -2.28 16.67
N ARG A 104 3.66 -2.20 16.43
CA ARG A 104 2.86 -3.39 16.11
C ARG A 104 3.20 -3.97 14.73
N LEU A 105 3.48 -3.13 13.72
CA LEU A 105 3.99 -3.60 12.43
C LEU A 105 5.31 -4.37 12.57
N ARG A 106 6.23 -3.92 13.44
CA ARG A 106 7.48 -4.66 13.74
C ARG A 106 7.23 -5.98 14.49
N GLN A 107 6.27 -5.99 15.42
CA GLN A 107 5.89 -7.22 16.13
C GLN A 107 5.29 -8.24 15.17
N TRP A 108 4.37 -7.81 14.29
CA TRP A 108 3.81 -8.64 13.24
C TRP A 108 4.91 -9.22 12.35
N GLU A 109 5.88 -8.40 11.91
CA GLU A 109 7.01 -8.89 11.09
C GLU A 109 7.78 -9.99 11.83
N THR A 110 8.12 -9.74 13.09
CA THR A 110 8.87 -10.70 13.91
C THR A 110 8.14 -12.03 14.03
N ALA A 111 6.82 -12.01 14.24
CA ALA A 111 5.98 -13.20 14.29
C ALA A 111 5.81 -13.89 12.93
N PHE A 112 5.89 -13.14 11.82
CA PHE A 112 5.76 -13.64 10.46
C PHE A 112 7.06 -14.24 9.89
N MET A 113 8.23 -13.79 10.33
CA MET A 113 9.52 -14.22 9.77
C MET A 113 9.79 -15.74 9.81
N PRO A 114 9.48 -16.48 10.90
CA PRO A 114 9.63 -17.93 10.91
C PRO A 114 8.80 -18.61 9.81
N PHE A 115 7.59 -18.09 9.59
CA PHE A 115 6.69 -18.56 8.54
C PHE A 115 7.27 -18.23 7.15
N TRP A 116 7.71 -16.98 6.93
CA TRP A 116 8.34 -16.55 5.68
C TRP A 116 9.54 -17.41 5.26
N ALA A 117 10.38 -17.81 6.22
CA ALA A 117 11.57 -18.62 5.96
C ALA A 117 11.24 -19.97 5.29
N VAL A 118 10.06 -20.52 5.53
CA VAL A 118 9.58 -21.76 4.91
C VAL A 118 9.10 -21.51 3.48
N TYR A 119 8.31 -20.46 3.28
CA TYR A 119 7.56 -20.27 2.03
C TYR A 119 8.27 -19.42 0.97
N GLN A 120 9.32 -18.68 1.32
CA GLN A 120 9.97 -17.74 0.40
C GLN A 120 10.50 -18.40 -0.89
N SER A 121 10.96 -19.66 -0.81
CA SER A 121 11.51 -20.42 -1.95
C SER A 121 10.49 -21.35 -2.61
N GLU A 122 9.26 -21.41 -2.10
CA GLU A 122 8.22 -22.28 -2.60
C GLU A 122 7.36 -21.61 -3.70
N THR A 123 6.66 -22.44 -4.46
CA THR A 123 5.69 -22.01 -5.49
C THR A 123 4.25 -22.40 -5.15
N SER A 124 4.03 -22.92 -3.95
CA SER A 124 2.73 -23.34 -3.41
C SER A 124 1.73 -22.16 -3.33
N GLU A 125 0.47 -22.45 -3.05
CA GLU A 125 -0.53 -21.39 -2.84
C GLU A 125 -0.27 -20.63 -1.53
N GLY A 126 0.13 -21.32 -0.46
CA GLY A 126 0.60 -20.68 0.77
C GLY A 126 1.80 -19.75 0.53
N ALA A 127 2.69 -20.08 -0.39
CA ALA A 127 3.78 -19.20 -0.80
C ALA A 127 3.30 -17.95 -1.56
N HIS A 128 2.22 -18.05 -2.34
CA HIS A 128 1.62 -16.88 -2.99
C HIS A 128 1.07 -15.90 -1.94
N GLN A 129 0.27 -16.40 -1.01
CA GLN A 129 -0.32 -15.63 0.07
C GLN A 129 0.78 -15.01 0.96
N ALA A 130 1.81 -15.76 1.34
CA ALA A 130 2.94 -15.25 2.12
C ALA A 130 3.65 -14.07 1.43
N LYS A 131 3.82 -14.12 0.11
CA LYS A 131 4.44 -13.03 -0.67
C LYS A 131 3.57 -11.78 -0.67
N LEU A 132 2.25 -11.92 -0.82
CA LEU A 132 1.33 -10.80 -0.71
C LEU A 132 1.38 -10.16 0.68
N LEU A 133 1.36 -10.96 1.74
CA LEU A 133 1.48 -10.46 3.12
C LEU A 133 2.79 -9.69 3.33
N ARG A 134 3.90 -10.21 2.80
CA ARG A 134 5.19 -9.51 2.86
C ARG A 134 5.15 -8.17 2.13
N ILE A 135 4.57 -8.13 0.92
CA ILE A 135 4.41 -6.90 0.13
C ILE A 135 3.57 -5.86 0.88
N TYR A 136 2.46 -6.25 1.51
CA TYR A 136 1.58 -5.32 2.21
C TYR A 136 2.16 -4.83 3.54
N HIS A 137 2.88 -5.68 4.26
CA HIS A 137 3.66 -5.24 5.42
C HIS A 137 4.72 -4.20 5.05
N ASP A 138 5.47 -4.46 3.97
CA ASP A 138 6.45 -3.55 3.42
C ASP A 138 5.82 -2.21 3.03
N THR A 139 4.66 -2.26 2.36
CA THR A 139 3.87 -1.10 1.96
C THR A 139 3.42 -0.28 3.17
N ALA A 140 2.87 -0.94 4.20
CA ALA A 140 2.44 -0.30 5.44
C ALA A 140 3.60 0.39 6.17
N THR A 141 4.76 -0.27 6.21
CA THR A 141 5.98 0.27 6.82
C THR A 141 6.46 1.53 6.10
N VAL A 142 6.46 1.52 4.77
CA VAL A 142 6.80 2.70 3.95
C VAL A 142 5.83 3.85 4.18
N LEU A 143 4.51 3.58 4.19
CA LEU A 143 3.49 4.59 4.45
C LEU A 143 3.65 5.24 5.84
N MET A 144 3.92 4.44 6.87
CA MET A 144 4.08 4.92 8.23
C MET A 144 5.38 5.69 8.46
N ALA A 145 6.41 5.50 7.63
CA ALA A 145 7.64 6.27 7.71
C ALA A 145 7.45 7.74 7.31
N ASP A 146 6.53 7.95 6.39
CA ASP A 146 6.27 9.24 5.74
C ASP A 146 5.03 9.96 6.32
N ALA A 147 4.18 9.25 7.07
CA ALA A 147 2.96 9.77 7.68
C ALA A 147 3.12 11.14 8.37
N LEU A 148 4.25 11.36 9.05
CA LEU A 148 4.53 12.58 9.83
C LEU A 148 5.84 13.27 9.41
N HIS A 149 6.38 12.93 8.23
CA HIS A 149 7.69 13.44 7.82
C HIS A 149 7.57 14.75 7.01
N PRO A 150 8.52 15.71 7.16
CA PRO A 150 8.45 16.99 6.45
C PRO A 150 8.81 16.92 4.96
N VAL A 151 9.51 15.87 4.52
CA VAL A 151 10.13 15.77 3.19
C VAL A 151 10.09 14.35 2.62
N GLU A 152 10.08 14.24 1.29
CA GLU A 152 9.99 12.98 0.55
C GLU A 152 11.32 12.19 0.49
N VAL A 153 12.46 12.83 0.75
CA VAL A 153 13.75 12.11 0.82
C VAL A 153 13.80 11.00 1.87
N VAL A 154 12.87 10.98 2.83
CA VAL A 154 12.73 9.90 3.83
C VAL A 154 12.59 8.52 3.19
N PHE A 155 12.02 8.45 1.99
CA PHE A 155 11.84 7.20 1.25
C PHE A 155 13.16 6.55 0.83
N ASP A 156 14.28 7.28 0.81
CA ASP A 156 15.59 6.72 0.48
C ASP A 156 16.02 5.62 1.47
N ALA A 157 15.52 5.66 2.72
CA ALA A 157 15.78 4.63 3.71
C ALA A 157 15.09 3.28 3.40
N PHE A 158 14.23 3.23 2.39
CA PHE A 158 13.38 2.08 2.06
C PHE A 158 13.72 1.45 0.71
N ASP A 159 14.89 1.74 0.14
CA ASP A 159 15.29 1.18 -1.17
C ASP A 159 15.17 -0.36 -1.23
N ASP A 160 15.65 -1.07 -0.20
CA ASP A 160 15.56 -2.53 -0.16
C ASP A 160 14.12 -3.04 -0.03
N THR A 161 13.27 -2.27 0.64
CA THR A 161 11.84 -2.54 0.72
C THR A 161 11.17 -2.37 -0.64
N PHE A 162 11.48 -1.30 -1.37
CA PHE A 162 10.99 -1.12 -2.75
C PHE A 162 11.50 -2.21 -3.70
N ARG A 163 12.77 -2.61 -3.60
CA ARG A 163 13.31 -3.73 -4.39
C ARG A 163 12.54 -5.02 -4.12
N ARG A 164 12.26 -5.31 -2.85
CA ARG A 164 11.51 -6.50 -2.45
C ARG A 164 10.08 -6.48 -2.97
N ILE A 165 9.37 -5.35 -2.88
CA ILE A 165 8.03 -5.19 -3.46
C ILE A 165 8.06 -5.53 -4.96
N VAL A 166 8.97 -4.90 -5.72
CA VAL A 166 9.09 -5.12 -7.18
C VAL A 166 9.40 -6.58 -7.50
N LEU A 167 10.37 -7.19 -6.80
CA LEU A 167 10.79 -8.57 -7.02
C LEU A 167 9.65 -9.56 -6.75
N LEU A 168 8.98 -9.44 -5.60
CA LEU A 168 7.88 -10.33 -5.24
C LEU A 168 6.67 -10.15 -6.17
N SER A 169 6.34 -8.91 -6.56
CA SER A 169 5.28 -8.64 -7.53
C SER A 169 5.56 -9.26 -8.91
N GLU A 170 6.81 -9.20 -9.38
CA GLU A 170 7.22 -9.83 -10.65
C GLU A 170 7.06 -11.36 -10.59
N GLU A 171 7.45 -11.99 -9.48
CA GLU A 171 7.28 -13.43 -9.29
C GLU A 171 5.79 -13.84 -9.31
N LEU A 172 4.93 -13.07 -8.63
CA LEU A 172 3.49 -13.31 -8.57
C LEU A 172 2.84 -13.18 -9.96
N LEU A 173 3.23 -12.17 -10.75
CA LEU A 173 2.77 -11.99 -12.13
C LEU A 173 3.20 -13.15 -13.02
N ARG A 174 4.46 -13.58 -12.93
CA ARG A 174 4.97 -14.70 -13.73
C ARG A 174 4.19 -15.99 -13.49
N LYS A 175 3.82 -16.29 -12.24
CA LYS A 175 2.97 -17.45 -11.89
C LYS A 175 1.56 -17.33 -12.50
N LYS A 176 0.96 -16.12 -12.44
CA LYS A 176 -0.36 -15.83 -13.04
C LYS A 176 -0.36 -16.05 -14.55
N PHE A 177 0.70 -15.64 -15.25
CA PHE A 177 0.86 -15.86 -16.69
C PHE A 177 1.16 -17.32 -17.07
N ALA A 178 1.74 -18.11 -16.17
CA ALA A 178 2.04 -19.52 -16.39
C ALA A 178 0.79 -20.45 -16.34
N GLY A 179 -0.42 -19.89 -16.33
CA GLY A 179 -1.66 -20.67 -16.43
C GLY A 179 -2.05 -21.44 -15.16
N SER A 180 -1.42 -21.16 -14.02
CA SER A 180 -1.87 -21.67 -12.72
C SER A 180 -3.15 -20.91 -12.35
N SER A 181 -4.28 -21.53 -12.67
CA SER A 181 -5.62 -20.97 -12.62
C SER A 181 -6.01 -20.49 -11.22
N ALA A 182 -6.17 -19.19 -11.08
CA ALA A 182 -7.20 -18.58 -10.25
C ALA A 182 -7.60 -17.27 -10.95
N ASN A 183 -8.46 -17.39 -11.96
CA ASN A 183 -9.11 -16.26 -12.62
C ASN A 183 -10.27 -15.75 -11.73
N THR A 184 -9.99 -15.62 -10.44
CA THR A 184 -10.89 -15.08 -9.45
C THR A 184 -10.60 -13.59 -9.37
N PHE A 185 -11.64 -12.79 -9.59
CA PHE A 185 -11.67 -11.42 -9.13
C PHE A 185 -11.47 -11.48 -7.61
N SER A 186 -10.22 -11.45 -7.16
CA SER A 186 -9.95 -11.42 -5.73
C SER A 186 -10.15 -9.98 -5.28
N ILE A 187 -11.13 -9.80 -4.41
CA ILE A 187 -11.35 -8.57 -3.64
C ILE A 187 -10.20 -8.37 -2.63
N GLU A 188 -9.29 -9.34 -2.53
CA GLU A 188 -8.17 -9.37 -1.59
C GLU A 188 -6.94 -8.61 -2.11
N MET A 189 -6.02 -8.35 -1.17
CA MET A 189 -4.68 -7.79 -1.37
C MET A 189 -4.04 -8.13 -2.73
N GLY A 190 -4.07 -7.20 -3.67
CA GLY A 190 -3.37 -7.31 -4.95
C GLY A 190 -2.07 -6.49 -5.03
N ILE A 191 -1.35 -6.52 -6.14
CA ILE A 191 -0.03 -5.89 -6.27
C ILE A 191 -0.05 -4.48 -6.88
N VAL A 192 -1.19 -4.00 -7.40
CA VAL A 192 -1.29 -2.72 -8.12
C VAL A 192 -0.96 -1.55 -7.19
N TYR A 193 -1.56 -1.48 -6.00
CA TYR A 193 -1.29 -0.37 -5.07
C TYR A 193 0.18 -0.33 -4.58
N PRO A 194 0.79 -1.44 -4.10
CA PRO A 194 2.20 -1.48 -3.73
C PRO A 194 3.17 -1.07 -4.86
N LEU A 195 2.90 -1.52 -6.09
CA LEU A 195 3.69 -1.14 -7.26
C LEU A 195 3.52 0.34 -7.60
N TYR A 196 2.30 0.87 -7.51
CA TYR A 196 2.02 2.30 -7.70
C TYR A 196 2.77 3.15 -6.68
N LEU A 197 2.68 2.80 -5.38
CA LEU A 197 3.42 3.48 -4.31
C LEU A 197 4.93 3.47 -4.61
N THR A 198 5.47 2.32 -5.02
CA THR A 198 6.88 2.20 -5.42
C THR A 198 7.24 3.13 -6.57
N ALA A 199 6.41 3.19 -7.62
CA ALA A 199 6.66 4.00 -8.80
C ALA A 199 6.68 5.51 -8.51
N VAL A 200 5.87 5.98 -7.55
CA VAL A 200 5.75 7.41 -7.21
C VAL A 200 6.65 7.84 -6.05
N LYS A 201 6.94 6.96 -5.09
CA LYS A 201 7.72 7.30 -3.86
C LYS A 201 9.19 6.91 -3.90
N CYS A 202 9.54 5.81 -4.57
CA CYS A 202 10.95 5.45 -4.73
C CYS A 202 11.67 6.52 -5.58
N ARG A 203 12.94 6.80 -5.26
CA ARG A 203 13.78 7.76 -6.01
C ARG A 203 14.87 7.09 -6.86
N ILE A 204 14.90 5.74 -6.90
CA ILE A 204 15.77 4.96 -7.79
C ILE A 204 15.10 4.84 -9.16
N VAL A 205 15.69 5.45 -10.18
CA VAL A 205 15.15 5.55 -11.55
C VAL A 205 14.73 4.19 -12.10
N ASP A 206 15.61 3.18 -12.02
CA ASP A 206 15.36 1.85 -12.59
C ASP A 206 14.23 1.11 -11.88
N LEU A 207 14.14 1.22 -10.54
CA LEU A 207 13.07 0.58 -9.78
C LEU A 207 11.71 1.20 -10.08
N ARG A 208 11.66 2.53 -10.22
CA ARG A 208 10.43 3.22 -10.62
C ARG A 208 9.99 2.77 -12.01
N ALA A 209 10.92 2.73 -12.97
CA ALA A 209 10.64 2.28 -14.32
C ALA A 209 10.14 0.83 -14.34
N LYS A 210 10.78 -0.06 -13.58
CA LYS A 210 10.36 -1.45 -13.43
C LYS A 210 8.96 -1.58 -12.82
N ALA A 211 8.67 -0.83 -11.76
CA ALA A 211 7.34 -0.82 -11.13
C ALA A 211 6.24 -0.38 -12.12
N ILE A 212 6.50 0.67 -12.92
CA ILE A 212 5.59 1.11 -13.98
C ILE A 212 5.35 0.00 -15.02
N GLN A 213 6.39 -0.70 -15.45
CA GLN A 213 6.25 -1.81 -16.40
C GLN A 213 5.44 -2.98 -15.82
N LEU A 214 5.63 -3.30 -14.54
CA LEU A 214 4.84 -4.34 -13.86
C LEU A 214 3.37 -3.94 -13.74
N LEU A 215 3.06 -2.68 -13.43
CA LEU A 215 1.69 -2.16 -13.42
C LEU A 215 0.98 -2.35 -14.78
N LEU A 216 1.66 -2.04 -15.89
CA LEU A 216 1.14 -2.26 -17.24
C LEU A 216 0.91 -3.74 -17.57
N SER A 217 1.62 -4.63 -16.88
CA SER A 217 1.53 -6.08 -17.06
C SER A 217 0.43 -6.72 -16.21
N VAL A 218 -0.24 -5.98 -15.31
CA VAL A 218 -1.36 -6.52 -14.54
C VAL A 218 -2.57 -6.70 -15.49
N PRO A 219 -3.12 -7.92 -15.64
CA PRO A 219 -4.08 -8.21 -16.70
C PRO A 219 -5.52 -7.72 -16.41
N GLN A 220 -5.89 -7.61 -15.14
CA GLN A 220 -7.23 -7.23 -14.69
C GLN A 220 -7.13 -6.26 -13.51
N PRO A 221 -8.09 -5.33 -13.36
CA PRO A 221 -8.15 -4.46 -12.18
C PRO A 221 -8.29 -5.26 -10.87
N GLU A 222 -7.71 -4.73 -9.80
CA GLU A 222 -7.77 -5.25 -8.44
C GLU A 222 -8.74 -4.37 -7.63
N GLY A 223 -10.03 -4.71 -7.67
CA GLY A 223 -11.08 -3.83 -7.16
C GLY A 223 -11.15 -2.52 -7.95
N ILE A 224 -10.88 -1.40 -7.29
CA ILE A 224 -10.83 -0.05 -7.88
C ILE A 224 -9.45 0.30 -8.47
N TRP A 225 -8.46 -0.55 -8.27
CA TRP A 225 -7.10 -0.34 -8.74
C TRP A 225 -6.89 -0.94 -10.14
N ASP A 226 -6.91 -0.09 -11.16
CA ASP A 226 -6.53 -0.47 -12.52
C ASP A 226 -5.02 -0.23 -12.75
N GLY A 227 -4.28 -1.30 -13.04
CA GLY A 227 -2.82 -1.22 -13.26
C GLY A 227 -2.40 -0.29 -14.40
N ARG A 228 -3.18 -0.21 -15.49
CA ARG A 228 -2.87 0.67 -16.63
C ARG A 228 -3.08 2.14 -16.27
N VAL A 229 -4.17 2.44 -15.57
CA VAL A 229 -4.45 3.80 -15.08
C VAL A 229 -3.35 4.23 -14.10
N MET A 230 -2.99 3.37 -13.14
CA MET A 230 -1.94 3.68 -12.16
C MET A 230 -0.55 3.83 -12.80
N ALA A 231 -0.23 3.04 -13.82
CA ALA A 231 1.00 3.22 -14.59
C ALA A 231 1.06 4.59 -15.26
N LYS A 232 -0.05 5.04 -15.88
CA LYS A 232 -0.12 6.35 -16.54
C LYS A 232 0.07 7.50 -15.57
N ILE A 233 -0.53 7.41 -14.39
CA ILE A 233 -0.38 8.42 -13.33
C ILE A 233 1.06 8.44 -12.83
N ALA A 234 1.66 7.27 -12.57
CA ALA A 234 3.05 7.19 -12.16
C ALA A 234 4.03 7.71 -13.22
N GLU A 235 3.77 7.49 -14.50
CA GLU A 235 4.51 8.10 -15.62
C GLU A 235 4.43 9.64 -15.58
N GLN A 236 3.24 10.22 -15.33
CA GLN A 236 3.08 11.67 -15.19
C GLN A 236 3.87 12.22 -14.01
N VAL A 237 3.79 11.58 -12.83
CA VAL A 237 4.58 11.96 -11.65
C VAL A 237 6.07 11.93 -11.98
N LYS A 238 6.56 10.84 -12.57
CA LYS A 238 7.96 10.70 -12.98
C LYS A 238 8.39 11.82 -13.93
N GLN A 239 7.57 12.14 -14.94
CA GLN A 239 7.85 13.22 -15.90
C GLN A 239 7.96 14.59 -15.23
N ILE A 240 7.04 14.93 -14.33
CA ILE A 240 7.04 16.21 -13.61
C ILE A 240 8.29 16.35 -12.73
N GLU A 241 8.62 15.29 -12.00
CA GLU A 241 9.77 15.28 -11.10
C GLU A 241 11.12 15.34 -11.85
N GLU A 242 11.19 14.72 -13.02
CA GLU A 242 12.39 14.68 -13.85
C GLU A 242 12.53 15.87 -14.83
N GLU A 243 11.55 16.78 -14.90
CA GLU A 243 11.36 17.82 -15.94
C GLU A 243 12.53 18.80 -16.20
N GLY A 244 13.69 18.75 -15.59
CA GLY A 244 14.80 19.63 -15.98
C GLY A 244 16.13 18.94 -15.80
N LEU A 245 16.05 17.62 -15.60
CA LEU A 245 17.14 16.80 -15.17
C LEU A 245 17.61 16.02 -16.38
N HIS A 246 18.87 16.22 -16.74
CA HIS A 246 19.48 15.47 -17.83
C HIS A 246 19.60 13.99 -17.45
N ALA A 247 19.49 13.09 -18.43
CA ALA A 247 19.65 11.65 -18.20
C ALA A 247 20.99 11.30 -17.53
N THR A 248 22.07 12.01 -17.88
CA THR A 248 23.39 11.86 -17.24
C THR A 248 23.37 12.19 -15.75
N PHE A 249 22.56 13.18 -15.32
CA PHE A 249 22.37 13.49 -13.91
C PHE A 249 21.60 12.36 -13.21
N LEU A 250 20.48 11.91 -13.80
CA LEU A 250 19.62 10.87 -13.22
C LEU A 250 20.29 9.49 -13.12
N ASN A 251 21.32 9.24 -13.91
CA ASN A 251 22.13 8.02 -13.81
C ASN A 251 23.01 7.96 -12.54
N VAL A 252 23.30 9.11 -11.94
CA VAL A 252 24.22 9.21 -10.78
C VAL A 252 23.50 9.76 -9.54
N HIS A 253 22.49 10.59 -9.74
CA HIS A 253 21.78 11.32 -8.71
C HIS A 253 20.29 11.01 -8.71
N ARG A 254 19.72 11.01 -7.51
CA ARG A 254 18.27 10.93 -7.31
C ARG A 254 17.61 12.26 -7.65
N VAL A 255 16.32 12.21 -8.01
CA VAL A 255 15.46 13.40 -8.11
C VAL A 255 15.56 14.20 -6.79
N PRO A 256 15.94 15.49 -6.79
CA PRO A 256 16.10 16.26 -5.55
C PRO A 256 14.75 16.60 -4.89
N GLU A 257 14.75 16.90 -3.58
CA GLU A 257 13.52 17.14 -2.80
C GLU A 257 12.61 18.22 -3.39
N PHE A 258 13.18 19.33 -3.84
CA PHE A 258 12.42 20.45 -4.42
C PHE A 258 11.71 20.08 -5.73
N ARG A 259 12.06 18.96 -6.35
CA ARG A 259 11.38 18.41 -7.53
C ARG A 259 10.31 17.39 -7.19
N ARG A 260 10.23 16.93 -5.94
CA ARG A 260 9.36 15.82 -5.54
C ARG A 260 7.89 16.26 -5.56
N VAL A 261 7.04 15.31 -5.95
CA VAL A 261 5.59 15.42 -5.82
C VAL A 261 5.16 14.89 -4.45
N HIS A 262 4.54 15.76 -3.67
CA HIS A 262 4.16 15.50 -2.28
C HIS A 262 2.72 14.98 -2.14
N ALA A 263 1.81 15.41 -3.01
CA ALA A 263 0.43 14.94 -3.00
C ALA A 263 -0.07 14.73 -4.43
N ILE A 264 -0.94 13.73 -4.63
CA ILE A 264 -1.53 13.37 -5.91
C ILE A 264 -3.04 13.28 -5.72
N GLY A 265 -3.80 14.01 -6.53
CA GLY A 265 -5.25 13.90 -6.66
C GLY A 265 -5.60 13.32 -8.02
N ILE A 266 -6.59 12.43 -8.06
CA ILE A 266 -7.06 11.78 -9.28
C ILE A 266 -8.58 11.81 -9.27
N ASP A 267 -9.17 12.42 -10.29
CA ASP A 267 -10.60 12.36 -10.54
C ASP A 267 -10.84 11.62 -11.86
N ILE A 268 -11.48 10.45 -11.79
CA ILE A 268 -11.66 9.54 -12.92
C ILE A 268 -13.09 9.66 -13.47
N ASP A 269 -13.21 10.11 -14.71
CA ASP A 269 -14.40 9.93 -15.53
C ASP A 269 -14.27 8.63 -16.34
N ALA A 270 -14.81 7.55 -15.79
CA ALA A 270 -14.82 6.24 -16.44
C ALA A 270 -15.64 6.22 -17.75
N LYS A 271 -16.67 7.09 -17.89
CA LYS A 271 -17.51 7.13 -19.10
C LYS A 271 -16.77 7.81 -20.24
N ALA A 272 -16.09 8.91 -19.95
CA ALA A 272 -15.28 9.64 -20.93
C ALA A 272 -13.88 9.01 -21.13
N ARG A 273 -13.49 8.05 -20.28
CA ARG A 273 -12.13 7.47 -20.21
C ARG A 273 -11.05 8.54 -20.05
N THR A 274 -11.34 9.51 -19.18
CA THR A 274 -10.45 10.62 -18.87
C THR A 274 -10.26 10.74 -17.37
N ALA A 275 -9.10 11.21 -16.94
CA ALA A 275 -8.85 11.56 -15.54
C ALA A 275 -8.24 12.95 -15.45
N GLU A 276 -8.74 13.76 -14.52
CA GLU A 276 -8.02 14.94 -14.04
C GLU A 276 -7.00 14.45 -13.02
N PHE A 277 -5.73 14.67 -13.32
CA PHE A 277 -4.62 14.46 -12.41
C PHE A 277 -4.22 15.81 -11.82
N SER A 278 -4.16 15.92 -10.50
CA SER A 278 -3.56 17.06 -9.81
C SER A 278 -2.40 16.62 -8.94
N CYS A 279 -1.43 17.49 -8.75
CA CYS A 279 -0.32 17.24 -7.85
C CYS A 279 0.15 18.50 -7.14
N LYS A 280 0.75 18.32 -5.96
CA LYS A 280 1.34 19.39 -5.16
C LYS A 280 2.85 19.20 -5.03
N LEU A 281 3.59 20.29 -5.19
CA LEU A 281 5.05 20.36 -5.09
C LEU A 281 5.48 21.50 -4.16
N ARG A 282 6.74 21.48 -3.73
CA ARG A 282 7.39 22.57 -3.00
C ARG A 282 8.72 22.95 -3.66
N PRO A 283 8.68 23.72 -4.76
CA PRO A 283 9.87 24.03 -5.58
C PRO A 283 10.91 24.87 -4.84
N ASN A 284 10.50 25.60 -3.80
CA ASN A 284 11.37 26.41 -2.96
C ASN A 284 11.77 25.69 -1.66
N GLY A 285 11.62 24.37 -1.59
CA GLY A 285 12.02 23.53 -0.46
C GLY A 285 10.95 23.39 0.64
N PRO A 286 11.31 22.75 1.78
CA PRO A 286 10.38 22.35 2.84
C PRO A 286 9.78 23.51 3.67
N ASP A 287 10.22 24.75 3.43
CA ASP A 287 9.63 25.96 4.02
C ASP A 287 8.97 26.84 2.96
N GLY A 288 9.02 26.41 1.69
CA GLY A 288 8.45 27.12 0.57
C GLY A 288 6.95 26.90 0.40
N GLU A 289 6.34 27.78 -0.38
CA GLU A 289 4.92 27.71 -0.76
C GLU A 289 4.59 26.46 -1.58
N TRP A 290 3.34 26.02 -1.46
CA TRP A 290 2.79 24.94 -2.24
C TRP A 290 2.49 25.40 -3.68
N GLU A 291 3.01 24.66 -4.65
CA GLU A 291 2.62 24.79 -6.05
C GLU A 291 1.68 23.64 -6.41
N GLU A 292 0.50 23.95 -6.95
CA GLU A 292 -0.44 22.94 -7.46
C GLU A 292 -0.42 22.93 -8.99
N ARG A 293 -0.22 21.75 -9.58
CA ARG A 293 -0.30 21.53 -11.03
C ARG A 293 -1.44 20.59 -11.36
N LYS A 294 -2.10 20.83 -12.49
CA LYS A 294 -3.18 19.99 -13.01
C LYS A 294 -2.89 19.57 -14.44
N HIS A 295 -3.17 18.30 -14.74
CA HIS A 295 -2.98 17.69 -16.05
C HIS A 295 -4.18 16.79 -16.38
N PHE A 296 -4.46 16.61 -17.67
CA PHE A 296 -5.49 15.69 -18.13
C PHE A 296 -4.85 14.45 -18.74
N VAL A 297 -5.32 13.27 -18.31
CA VAL A 297 -4.85 11.97 -18.81
C VAL A 297 -6.00 11.26 -19.51
N ARG A 298 -5.74 10.61 -20.65
CA ARG A 298 -6.71 9.79 -21.41
C ARG A 298 -6.18 8.36 -21.55
N TRP A 299 -7.08 7.36 -21.56
CA TRP A 299 -6.75 5.95 -21.81
C TRP A 299 -7.80 5.20 -22.61
#